data_AF-A0A7U9L4N8-F1
#
_entry.id   AF-A0A7U9L4N8-F1
#
_cell.length_a   1.000
_cell.length_b   1.000
_cell.length_c   1.000
_cell.angle_alpha   90.00
_cell.angle_beta   90.00
_cell.angle_gamma   90.00
#
_symmetry.space_group_name_H-M   'P 1'
#
loop_
_entity.id
_entity.type
_entity.pdbx_description
1 polymer ?
#
loop_
_entity_poly.entity_id
_entity_poly.type
_entity_poly.pdbx_seq_one_letter_code
_entity_poly.pdbx_strand_id
1 'polypeptide(L)'
;MSVRIDAAVPVPDQHGQFWLLYGNKYVRIHFAGGEPHEDTVVRGPGTFEDWPSLAGFDRIDAVVPVPDQHSQFWFLSGDRYVRIHIADGEPHQDTVVRGPGSLDEWPSLAKLQ
;
A
#
# COMPACT_ATOMS: atom_id res chain seq x y z
N MET A 1 -2.82 7.25 -24.06
CA MET A 1 -2.01 6.52 -23.07
C MET A 1 -2.96 6.11 -21.95
N SER A 2 -2.99 4.84 -21.55
CA SER A 2 -3.83 4.41 -20.42
C SER A 2 -2.99 4.45 -19.16
N VAL A 3 -3.44 5.19 -18.14
CA VAL A 3 -2.82 5.15 -16.82
C VAL A 3 -3.39 3.94 -16.08
N ARG A 4 -2.51 3.13 -15.49
CA ARG A 4 -2.86 1.98 -14.66
C ARG A 4 -2.36 2.23 -13.25
N ILE A 5 -3.19 1.93 -12.27
CA ILE A 5 -2.79 1.81 -10.88
C ILE A 5 -2.85 0.33 -10.51
N ASP A 6 -1.84 -0.15 -9.78
CA ASP A 6 -1.78 -1.53 -9.33
C ASP A 6 -2.43 -1.70 -7.97
N ALA A 7 -2.21 -0.76 -7.03
CA ALA A 7 -2.82 -0.77 -5.71
C ALA A 7 -2.95 0.64 -5.12
N ALA A 8 -3.78 0.78 -4.09
CA ALA A 8 -3.93 2.00 -3.31
C ALA A 8 -3.74 1.69 -1.82
N VAL A 9 -3.01 2.56 -1.12
CA VAL A 9 -2.78 2.47 0.33
C VAL A 9 -3.37 3.73 0.96
N PRO A 10 -4.34 3.63 1.88
CA PRO A 10 -4.78 4.81 2.64
C PRO A 10 -3.63 5.30 3.52
N VAL A 11 -3.43 6.61 3.56
CA VAL A 11 -2.45 7.22 4.44
C VAL A 11 -3.01 7.17 5.87
N PRO A 12 -2.30 6.56 6.85
CA PRO A 12 -2.65 6.69 8.25
C PRO A 12 -2.86 8.15 8.64
N ASP A 13 -3.71 8.41 9.65
CA ASP A 13 -3.98 9.74 10.20
C ASP A 13 -4.41 10.87 9.23
N GLN A 14 -4.52 10.61 7.91
CA GLN A 14 -4.72 11.62 6.87
C GLN A 14 -5.93 11.25 6.00
N HIS A 15 -7.12 11.60 6.50
CA HIS A 15 -8.37 11.29 5.83
C HIS A 15 -8.42 11.81 4.38
N GLY A 16 -8.87 10.95 3.45
CA GLY A 16 -8.97 11.28 2.03
C GLY A 16 -7.63 11.31 1.29
N GLN A 17 -6.51 10.94 1.95
CA GLN A 17 -5.22 10.79 1.28
C GLN A 17 -4.84 9.33 1.05
N PHE A 18 -4.23 9.09 -0.10
CA PHE A 18 -3.83 7.76 -0.55
C PHE A 18 -2.48 7.80 -1.25
N TRP A 19 -1.67 6.78 -1.03
CA TRP A 19 -0.59 6.45 -1.96
C TRP A 19 -1.14 5.54 -3.06
N LEU A 20 -1.05 5.99 -4.31
CA LEU A 20 -1.38 5.18 -5.49
C LEU A 20 -0.11 4.58 -6.06
N LEU A 21 -0.08 3.24 -6.19
CA LEU A 21 1.11 2.48 -6.57
C LEU A 21 1.04 2.03 -8.03
N TYR A 22 2.15 2.12 -8.76
CA TYR A 22 2.32 1.61 -10.12
C TYR A 22 3.74 1.10 -10.33
N GLY A 23 3.89 -0.21 -10.58
CA GLY A 23 5.21 -0.85 -10.53
C GLY A 23 5.88 -0.60 -9.18
N ASN A 24 7.10 -0.06 -9.20
CA ASN A 24 7.86 0.31 -8.00
C ASN A 24 7.75 1.81 -7.63
N LYS A 25 6.78 2.53 -8.22
CA LYS A 25 6.58 3.96 -8.03
C LYS A 25 5.27 4.23 -7.32
N TYR A 26 5.18 5.40 -6.71
CA TYR A 26 3.92 5.89 -6.13
C TYR A 26 3.78 7.40 -6.24
N VAL A 27 2.53 7.86 -6.11
CA VAL A 27 2.18 9.26 -5.82
C VAL A 27 1.25 9.29 -4.62
N ARG A 28 1.43 10.26 -3.73
CA ARG A 28 0.47 10.55 -2.66
C ARG A 28 -0.49 11.63 -3.16
N ILE A 29 -1.77 11.34 -3.13
CA ILE A 29 -2.82 12.24 -3.55
C ILE A 29 -3.79 12.51 -2.41
N HIS A 30 -4.55 13.60 -2.53
CA HIS A 30 -5.70 13.91 -1.69
C HIS A 30 -6.93 14.04 -2.57
N PHE A 31 -8.00 13.32 -2.21
CA PHE A 31 -9.34 13.54 -2.75
C PHE A 31 -10.10 14.49 -1.81
N ALA A 32 -10.57 15.61 -2.36
CA ALA A 32 -11.40 16.56 -1.64
C ALA A 32 -12.72 15.90 -1.16
N GLY A 33 -13.28 16.40 -0.06
CA GLY A 33 -14.60 15.99 0.40
C GLY A 33 -15.72 16.56 -0.49
N GLY A 34 -16.81 15.79 -0.63
CA GLY A 34 -17.98 16.18 -1.44
C GLY A 34 -17.78 15.94 -2.94
N GLU A 35 -18.87 16.08 -3.71
CA GLU A 35 -18.86 15.86 -5.16
C GLU A 35 -18.40 17.14 -5.89
N PRO A 36 -17.52 17.05 -6.92
CA PRO A 36 -17.13 15.84 -7.66
C PRO A 36 -15.81 15.16 -7.19
N HIS A 37 -15.44 15.27 -5.91
CA HIS A 37 -14.22 14.68 -5.34
C HIS A 37 -12.93 15.00 -6.11
N GLU A 38 -12.65 16.30 -6.32
CA GLU A 38 -11.43 16.76 -6.99
C GLU A 38 -10.16 16.20 -6.34
N ASP A 39 -9.19 15.78 -7.16
CA ASP A 39 -7.92 15.23 -6.69
C ASP A 39 -6.77 16.24 -6.81
N THR A 40 -5.82 16.13 -5.89
CA THR A 40 -4.56 16.89 -5.90
C THR A 40 -3.39 16.01 -5.54
N VAL A 41 -2.24 16.22 -6.18
CA VAL A 41 -0.99 15.56 -5.79
C VAL A 41 -0.42 16.25 -4.55
N VAL A 42 -0.30 15.49 -3.47
CA VAL A 42 0.30 15.94 -2.20
C VAL A 42 1.82 15.75 -2.24
N ARG A 43 2.29 14.61 -2.76
CA ARG A 43 3.72 14.29 -2.85
C ARG A 43 3.98 13.29 -3.97
N GLY A 44 5.16 13.38 -4.59
CA GLY A 44 5.69 12.39 -5.52
C GLY A 44 6.07 12.97 -6.89
N PRO A 45 6.48 12.11 -7.83
CA PRO A 45 6.57 10.65 -7.68
C PRO A 45 7.67 10.23 -6.70
N GLY A 46 7.40 9.19 -5.92
CA GLY A 46 8.39 8.47 -5.10
C GLY A 46 8.58 7.04 -5.61
N THR A 47 9.50 6.30 -5.00
CA THR A 47 9.78 4.89 -5.31
C THR A 47 9.71 4.03 -4.05
N PHE A 48 9.65 2.71 -4.22
CA PHE A 48 9.69 1.79 -3.07
C PHE A 48 11.01 1.84 -2.28
N GLU A 49 12.04 2.55 -2.76
CA GLU A 49 13.24 2.85 -1.96
C GLU A 49 12.92 3.74 -0.75
N ASP A 50 11.82 4.51 -0.80
CA ASP A 50 11.32 5.30 0.34
C ASP A 50 10.63 4.42 1.40
N TRP A 51 10.39 3.13 1.11
CA TRP A 51 9.66 2.20 1.97
C TRP A 51 10.55 1.00 2.31
N PRO A 52 11.43 1.08 3.32
CA PRO A 52 12.34 0.00 3.68
C PRO A 52 11.65 -1.36 3.92
N SER A 53 10.39 -1.38 4.35
CA SER A 53 9.60 -2.61 4.54
C SER A 53 9.19 -3.30 3.24
N LEU A 54 9.30 -2.62 2.09
CA LEU A 54 9.04 -3.15 0.75
C LEU A 54 10.32 -3.56 0.00
N ALA A 55 11.46 -3.62 0.68
CA ALA A 55 12.71 -4.07 0.07
C ALA A 55 12.55 -5.47 -0.55
N GLY A 56 12.92 -5.61 -1.83
CA GLY A 56 12.80 -6.86 -2.60
C GLY A 56 11.44 -7.09 -3.26
N PHE A 57 10.56 -6.08 -3.26
CA PHE A 57 9.33 -6.04 -4.05
C PHE A 57 9.47 -5.00 -5.17
N ASP A 58 9.11 -5.38 -6.39
CA ASP A 58 9.16 -4.48 -7.56
C ASP A 58 7.76 -3.99 -7.99
N ARG A 59 6.71 -4.58 -7.39
CA ARG A 59 5.30 -4.28 -7.67
C ARG A 59 4.43 -4.79 -6.54
N ILE A 60 3.33 -4.10 -6.26
CA ILE A 60 2.29 -4.52 -5.32
C ILE A 60 0.99 -4.68 -6.09
N ASP A 61 0.38 -5.86 -6.01
CA ASP A 61 -0.86 -6.21 -6.70
C ASP A 61 -2.11 -5.85 -5.91
N ALA A 62 -2.02 -5.87 -4.59
CA ALA A 62 -3.12 -5.53 -3.70
C ALA A 62 -2.62 -5.15 -2.31
N VAL A 63 -3.43 -4.35 -1.63
CA VAL A 63 -3.19 -3.93 -0.24
C VAL A 63 -4.46 -4.19 0.55
N VAL A 64 -4.33 -4.88 1.69
CA VAL A 64 -5.46 -5.25 2.54
C VAL A 64 -5.22 -4.71 3.95
N PRO A 65 -6.07 -3.79 4.46
CA PRO A 65 -5.99 -3.34 5.84
C PRO A 65 -6.12 -4.52 6.81
N VAL A 66 -5.32 -4.53 7.87
CA VAL A 66 -5.45 -5.55 8.91
C VAL A 66 -6.64 -5.20 9.82
N PRO A 67 -7.61 -6.11 10.02
CA PRO A 67 -8.72 -5.88 10.93
C PRO A 67 -8.25 -5.49 12.33
N ASP A 68 -8.90 -4.48 12.91
CA ASP A 68 -8.65 -3.97 14.27
C ASP A 68 -7.21 -3.49 14.55
N GLN A 69 -6.39 -3.33 13.52
CA GLN A 69 -5.01 -2.88 13.63
C GLN A 69 -4.82 -1.67 12.72
N HIS A 70 -5.17 -0.49 13.26
CA HIS A 70 -4.98 0.78 12.58
C HIS A 70 -3.53 0.88 12.06
N SER A 71 -3.41 1.40 10.84
CA SER A 71 -2.13 1.65 10.19
C SER A 71 -1.29 0.40 9.89
N GLN A 72 -1.89 -0.80 9.97
CA GLN A 72 -1.26 -2.05 9.51
C GLN A 72 -1.94 -2.60 8.27
N PHE A 73 -1.13 -3.10 7.35
CA PHE A 73 -1.59 -3.57 6.05
C PHE A 73 -0.83 -4.80 5.61
N TRP A 74 -1.53 -5.72 4.94
CA TRP A 74 -0.92 -6.75 4.12
C TRP A 74 -0.69 -6.19 2.72
N PHE A 75 0.56 -6.22 2.27
CA PHE A 75 0.96 -5.92 0.91
C PHE A 75 1.17 -7.24 0.17
N LEU A 76 0.48 -7.42 -0.95
CA LEU A 76 0.46 -8.64 -1.75
C LEU A 76 1.17 -8.40 -3.08
N SER A 77 2.03 -9.33 -3.49
CA SER A 77 2.83 -9.25 -4.72
C SER A 77 3.07 -10.65 -5.28
N GLY A 78 2.39 -10.98 -6.38
CA GLY A 78 2.40 -12.32 -6.96
C GLY A 78 1.98 -13.38 -5.94
N ASP A 79 2.90 -14.28 -5.63
CA ASP A 79 2.78 -15.38 -4.66
C ASP A 79 3.31 -15.01 -3.26
N ARG A 80 3.71 -13.76 -3.02
CA ARG A 80 4.31 -13.30 -1.76
C ARG A 80 3.45 -12.25 -1.06
N TYR A 81 3.66 -12.13 0.25
CA TYR A 81 3.10 -11.07 1.07
C TYR A 81 4.13 -10.48 2.03
N VAL A 82 3.87 -9.25 2.50
CA VAL A 82 4.48 -8.67 3.70
C VAL A 82 3.42 -7.91 4.49
N ARG A 83 3.43 -8.03 5.82
CA ARG A 83 2.61 -7.18 6.71
C ARG A 83 3.48 -6.07 7.22
N ILE A 84 3.03 -4.84 7.05
CA ILE A 84 3.77 -3.66 7.50
C ILE A 84 2.89 -2.83 8.42
N HIS A 85 3.53 -2.10 9.31
CA HIS A 85 2.94 -1.01 10.08
C HIS A 85 3.52 0.30 9.55
N ILE A 86 2.64 1.25 9.24
CA ILE A 86 2.99 2.60 8.80
C ILE A 86 2.67 3.53 9.96
N ALA A 87 3.67 4.22 10.51
CA ALA A 87 3.45 5.12 11.64
C ALA A 87 2.61 6.33 11.25
N ASP A 88 1.85 6.84 12.22
CA ASP A 88 1.17 8.12 12.08
C ASP A 88 2.18 9.27 12.05
N GLY A 89 1.80 10.35 11.35
CA GLY A 89 2.60 11.56 11.22
C GLY A 89 3.78 11.45 10.24
N GLU A 90 4.18 12.58 9.68
CA GLU A 90 5.26 12.62 8.68
C GLU A 90 6.62 12.20 9.27
N PRO A 91 7.44 11.40 8.56
CA PRO A 91 7.29 11.00 7.15
C PRO A 91 6.54 9.67 6.95
N HIS A 92 5.73 9.23 7.91
CA HIS A 92 5.02 7.94 7.92
C HIS A 92 5.97 6.73 7.85
N GLN A 93 6.89 6.63 8.81
CA GLN A 93 7.89 5.55 8.85
C GLN A 93 7.22 4.16 8.85
N ASP A 94 7.66 3.30 7.95
CA ASP A 94 7.17 1.94 7.81
C ASP A 94 8.09 0.91 8.47
N THR A 95 7.48 -0.16 9.00
CA THR A 95 8.19 -1.27 9.65
C THR A 95 7.55 -2.60 9.27
N VAL A 96 8.37 -3.63 9.08
CA VAL A 96 7.88 -4.99 8.86
C VAL A 96 7.32 -5.55 10.16
N VAL A 97 6.05 -5.95 10.15
CA VAL A 97 5.38 -6.67 11.24
C VAL A 97 5.49 -8.17 11.04
N ARG A 98 5.36 -8.64 9.79
CA ARG A 98 5.48 -10.07 9.42
C ARG A 98 5.91 -10.25 7.97
N GLY A 99 6.74 -11.25 7.71
CA GLY A 99 7.19 -11.63 6.37
C GLY A 99 8.54 -10.98 6.01
N PRO A 100 8.92 -10.97 4.72
CA PRO A 100 8.18 -11.51 3.57
C PRO A 100 7.83 -12.99 3.73
N GLY A 101 6.66 -13.42 3.26
CA GLY A 101 6.19 -14.81 3.32
C GLY A 101 5.49 -15.24 2.02
N SER A 102 5.21 -16.54 1.88
CA SER A 102 4.47 -17.08 0.73
C SER A 102 2.97 -17.11 0.99
N LEU A 103 2.16 -16.82 -0.02
CA LEU A 103 0.71 -17.01 0.02
C LEU A 103 0.28 -18.48 0.14
N ASP A 104 1.18 -19.43 -0.11
CA ASP A 104 0.95 -20.85 0.20
C ASP A 104 0.76 -21.10 1.72
N GLU A 105 1.24 -20.18 2.56
CA GLU A 105 1.01 -20.23 4.02
C GLU A 105 -0.44 -19.92 4.39
N TRP A 106 -1.30 -19.50 3.44
CA TRP A 106 -2.68 -19.09 3.68
C TRP A 106 -3.64 -20.20 3.24
N PRO A 107 -4.10 -21.07 4.15
CA PRO A 107 -4.85 -22.27 3.76
C PRO A 107 -6.18 -21.96 3.08
N SER A 108 -6.72 -20.75 3.30
CA SER A 108 -7.94 -20.27 2.64
C SER A 108 -7.77 -20.07 1.14
N LEU A 109 -6.56 -19.75 0.66
CA LEU A 109 -6.27 -19.51 -0.76
C LEU A 109 -6.15 -20.79 -1.57
N ALA A 110 -5.94 -21.94 -0.91
CA ALA A 110 -6.00 -23.25 -1.56
C ALA A 110 -7.36 -23.52 -2.24
N LYS A 111 -8.41 -22.74 -1.92
CA LYS A 111 -9.73 -22.82 -2.58
C LYS A 111 -9.80 -22.14 -3.94
N LEU A 112 -8.77 -21.40 -4.35
CA LEU A 112 -8.69 -20.70 -5.63
C LEU A 112 -7.95 -21.50 -6.71
N GLN A 113 -7.38 -22.64 -6.34
CA GLN A 113 -6.70 -23.61 -7.22
C GLN A 113 -7.68 -24.70 -7.65
#